data_AF-A0A1R4EFB4-F1
#
_entry.id   AF-A0A1R4EFB4-F1
#
_cell.length_a   1.000
_cell.length_b   1.000
_cell.length_c   1.000
_cell.angle_alpha   90.00
_cell.angle_beta   90.00
_cell.angle_gamma   90.00
#
_symmetry.space_group_name_H-M   'P 1'
#
loop_
_entity.id
_entity.type
_entity.pdbx_description
1 polymer ?
#
loop_
_entity_poly.entity_id
_entity_poly.type
_entity_poly.pdbx_seq_one_letter_code
_entity_poly.pdbx_strand_id
1 'polypeptide(L)'
;MAIKLPDPGNGIPEQKTGNDEWTNMQIVRENFADKSNAASRLVGTADGQVPLAEDIAKLAGSQVHRELTSSQAGSTDFNDYVAGERVYSSTFAKNAPNGSPSYVFLQTISTRNANKMNRLQVVTPAFGSTANMWLRVATGNADLSWSAWAKVYTDQNTTKEAGTGYLVASSPVLKVQHDSFEKVHEAEQLDIEVKNIKTGVYEITGTTGLRENDGWNLKPPKDVNGNVLCICEATERNGVITLKTYKKKFDFETVSIVADYEQPTDIPEGAVVMLRFNDLPQEQLDEPTI
;
A
#
# COMPACT_ATOMS: atom_id res chain seq x y z
N MET A 1 -4.24 -33.35 36.87
CA MET A 1 -3.91 -34.48 37.77
C MET A 1 -2.64 -34.08 38.53
N ALA A 2 -2.64 -34.09 39.86
CA ALA A 2 -1.44 -33.72 40.60
C ALA A 2 -0.36 -34.81 40.43
N ILE A 3 0.92 -34.43 40.41
CA ILE A 3 2.03 -35.39 40.46
C ILE A 3 1.89 -36.18 41.75
N LYS A 4 1.83 -37.52 41.65
CA LYS A 4 1.84 -38.40 42.81
C LYS A 4 3.29 -38.67 43.21
N LEU A 5 3.65 -38.44 44.47
CA LEU A 5 4.99 -38.76 44.96
C LEU A 5 5.00 -40.18 45.55
N PRO A 6 6.00 -41.02 45.20
CA PRO A 6 6.25 -42.26 45.92
C PRO A 6 6.50 -41.98 47.41
N ASP A 7 5.88 -42.77 48.29
CA ASP A 7 6.08 -42.69 49.74
C ASP A 7 6.96 -43.87 50.18
N PRO A 8 8.25 -43.65 50.48
CA PRO A 8 9.14 -44.70 50.98
C PRO A 8 8.94 -44.98 52.49
N GLY A 9 7.96 -44.33 53.15
CA GLY A 9 7.78 -44.39 54.59
C GLY A 9 8.99 -43.85 55.33
N ASN A 10 9.34 -44.48 56.45
CA ASN A 10 10.50 -44.06 57.25
C ASN A 10 11.86 -44.49 56.66
N GLY A 11 11.88 -45.08 55.46
CA GLY A 11 13.11 -45.54 54.79
C GLY A 11 13.75 -46.80 55.39
N ILE A 12 13.05 -47.51 56.29
CA ILE A 12 13.52 -48.75 56.92
C ILE A 12 12.71 -49.93 56.33
N PRO A 13 13.32 -50.78 55.47
CA PRO A 13 12.60 -51.81 54.72
C PRO A 13 11.83 -52.81 55.59
N GLU A 14 12.38 -53.18 56.76
CA GLU A 14 11.78 -54.17 57.65
C GLU A 14 10.47 -53.69 58.29
N GLN A 15 10.28 -52.37 58.40
CA GLN A 15 9.13 -51.75 59.06
C GLN A 15 7.91 -51.62 58.15
N LYS A 16 8.10 -51.68 56.82
CA LYS A 16 7.02 -51.61 55.80
C LYS A 16 5.99 -50.50 56.04
N THR A 17 6.45 -49.32 56.43
CA THR A 17 5.59 -48.18 56.78
C THR A 17 5.17 -47.32 55.60
N GLY A 18 5.81 -47.50 54.43
CA GLY A 18 5.49 -46.81 53.18
C GLY A 18 4.84 -47.73 52.15
N ASN A 19 4.66 -47.21 50.93
CA ASN A 19 4.20 -47.99 49.80
C ASN A 19 5.17 -49.13 49.50
N ASP A 20 4.64 -50.27 49.04
CA ASP A 20 5.48 -51.34 48.52
C ASP A 20 6.19 -50.91 47.21
N GLU A 21 7.24 -51.66 46.86
CA GLU A 21 8.08 -51.37 45.68
C GLU A 21 7.28 -51.35 44.37
N TRP A 22 6.27 -52.21 44.25
CA TRP A 22 5.44 -52.29 43.05
C TRP A 22 4.54 -51.07 42.91
N THR A 23 3.92 -50.64 44.02
CA THR A 23 3.09 -49.43 44.09
C THR A 23 3.92 -48.18 43.79
N ASN A 24 5.14 -48.07 44.32
CA ASN A 24 6.04 -46.96 44.00
C ASN A 24 6.45 -46.95 42.52
N MET A 25 6.74 -48.11 41.93
CA MET A 25 7.04 -48.21 40.50
C MET A 25 5.82 -47.94 39.60
N GLN A 26 4.61 -48.29 40.04
CA GLN A 26 3.38 -47.90 39.35
C GLN A 26 3.18 -46.39 39.37
N ILE A 27 3.40 -45.73 40.50
CA ILE A 27 3.29 -44.27 40.63
C ILE A 27 4.28 -43.58 39.68
N VAL A 28 5.54 -44.03 39.65
CA VAL A 28 6.55 -43.51 38.71
C VAL A 28 6.14 -43.77 37.26
N ARG A 29 5.67 -44.99 36.95
CA ARG A 29 5.18 -45.31 35.60
C ARG A 29 4.00 -44.45 35.20
N GLU A 30 3.03 -44.19 36.08
CA GLU A 30 1.89 -43.33 35.80
C GLU A 30 2.31 -41.87 35.54
N ASN A 31 3.29 -41.37 36.29
CA ASN A 31 3.84 -40.03 36.10
C ASN A 31 4.63 -39.89 34.78
N PHE A 32 5.25 -40.98 34.28
CA PHE A 32 6.16 -40.97 33.13
C PHE A 32 5.79 -42.01 32.04
N ALA A 33 4.50 -42.34 31.89
CA ALA A 33 4.04 -43.40 31.00
C ALA A 33 4.23 -43.07 29.51
N ASP A 34 4.20 -41.79 29.16
CA ASP A 34 4.41 -41.29 27.81
C ASP A 34 5.90 -41.01 27.58
N LYS A 35 6.58 -41.93 26.89
CA LYS A 35 8.01 -41.79 26.55
C LYS A 35 8.26 -40.94 25.29
N SER A 36 7.20 -40.53 24.59
CA SER A 36 7.30 -39.68 23.39
C SER A 36 7.25 -38.18 23.71
N ASN A 37 6.83 -37.80 24.91
CA ASN A 37 6.76 -36.39 25.36
C ASN A 37 7.58 -36.19 26.64
N ALA A 38 8.58 -35.30 26.59
CA ALA A 38 9.44 -35.00 27.74
C ALA A 38 8.73 -34.21 28.87
N ALA A 39 7.50 -33.73 28.63
CA ALA A 39 6.68 -33.06 29.63
C ALA A 39 5.62 -34.02 30.16
N SER A 40 5.71 -34.38 31.45
CA SER A 40 4.61 -35.02 32.19
C SER A 40 3.32 -34.24 31.88
N ARG A 41 2.30 -34.93 31.38
CA ARG A 41 1.03 -34.51 30.74
C ARG A 41 0.31 -33.25 31.29
N LEU A 42 0.74 -32.70 32.43
CA LEU A 42 0.03 -31.71 33.23
C LEU A 42 0.91 -30.56 33.72
N VAL A 43 2.14 -30.42 33.21
CA VAL A 43 3.03 -29.28 33.50
C VAL A 43 3.44 -28.67 32.16
N GLY A 44 3.02 -27.44 31.88
CA GLY A 44 3.30 -26.79 30.59
C GLY A 44 2.20 -25.89 30.04
N THR A 45 1.01 -25.84 30.63
CA THR A 45 -0.15 -25.11 30.06
C THR A 45 -0.39 -23.73 30.67
N ALA A 46 0.46 -23.27 31.60
CA ALA A 46 0.36 -21.92 32.14
C ALA A 46 0.97 -20.90 31.16
N ASP A 47 0.44 -19.68 31.16
CA ASP A 47 1.03 -18.56 30.43
C ASP A 47 2.53 -18.43 30.77
N GLY A 48 3.39 -18.54 29.74
CA GLY A 48 4.85 -18.42 29.87
C GLY A 48 5.64 -19.74 29.91
N GLN A 49 5.02 -20.91 29.70
CA GLN A 49 5.75 -22.18 29.58
C GLN A 49 6.22 -22.47 28.13
N VAL A 50 7.17 -23.41 27.98
CA VAL A 50 7.94 -23.65 26.75
C VAL A 50 7.01 -23.81 25.53
N PRO A 51 7.03 -22.88 24.57
CA PRO A 51 6.24 -23.01 23.36
C PRO A 51 6.70 -24.24 22.57
N LEU A 52 5.76 -25.07 22.11
CA LEU A 52 6.09 -26.16 21.19
C LEU A 52 6.63 -25.56 19.88
N ALA A 53 7.61 -26.20 19.25
CA ALA A 53 8.20 -25.70 18.01
C ALA A 53 7.14 -25.48 16.90
N GLU A 54 6.09 -26.31 16.90
CA GLU A 54 4.94 -26.14 16.00
C GLU A 54 4.11 -24.90 16.29
N ASP A 55 4.01 -24.47 17.55
CA ASP A 55 3.25 -23.28 17.94
C ASP A 55 4.06 -22.01 17.66
N ILE A 56 5.40 -22.08 17.78
CA ILE A 56 6.29 -21.01 17.31
C ILE A 56 6.21 -20.88 15.79
N ALA A 57 6.20 -21.99 15.05
CA ALA A 57 6.07 -21.97 13.59
C ALA A 57 4.67 -21.48 13.15
N LYS A 58 3.62 -21.89 13.86
CA LYS A 58 2.26 -21.35 13.66
C LYS A 58 2.23 -19.86 13.96
N LEU A 59 2.82 -19.37 15.05
CA LEU A 59 2.81 -17.94 15.38
C LEU A 59 3.65 -17.10 14.39
N ALA A 60 4.86 -17.57 14.08
CA ALA A 60 5.80 -16.91 13.16
C ALA A 60 5.33 -16.97 11.69
N GLY A 61 4.56 -18.00 11.33
CA GLY A 61 4.02 -18.23 9.99
C GLY A 61 2.51 -17.97 9.84
N SER A 62 1.80 -17.60 10.90
CA SER A 62 0.34 -17.45 10.81
C SER A 62 -0.02 -16.26 9.93
N GLN A 63 -0.91 -16.52 8.98
CA GLN A 63 -1.57 -15.51 8.16
C GLN A 63 -2.66 -14.75 8.92
N VAL A 64 -2.63 -14.68 10.26
CA VAL A 64 -3.70 -13.99 11.00
C VAL A 64 -3.47 -12.48 10.90
N HIS A 65 -3.76 -11.92 9.73
CA HIS A 65 -4.35 -10.60 9.69
C HIS A 65 -5.57 -10.69 10.61
N ARG A 66 -5.66 -9.81 11.61
CA ARG A 66 -6.94 -9.66 12.32
C ARG A 66 -7.87 -9.04 11.28
N GLU A 67 -8.74 -9.86 10.71
CA GLU A 67 -9.75 -9.40 9.79
C GLU A 67 -10.69 -8.49 10.56
N LEU A 68 -10.73 -7.21 10.17
CA LEU A 68 -11.65 -6.24 10.73
C LEU A 68 -12.72 -6.00 9.67
N THR A 69 -13.61 -6.96 9.53
CA THR A 69 -14.90 -6.69 8.88
C THR A 69 -15.63 -5.63 9.71
N SER A 70 -16.43 -4.80 9.05
CA SER A 70 -17.20 -3.70 9.66
C SER A 70 -18.09 -4.14 10.85
N SER A 71 -18.32 -5.44 11.01
CA SER A 71 -19.07 -6.05 12.12
C SER A 71 -18.21 -6.54 13.29
N GLN A 72 -16.88 -6.63 13.17
CA GLN A 72 -15.96 -7.22 14.17
C GLN A 72 -14.94 -6.22 14.76
N ALA A 73 -14.85 -5.01 14.21
CA ALA A 73 -13.89 -4.00 14.67
C ALA A 73 -14.45 -3.17 15.84
N GLY A 74 -13.95 -3.41 17.04
CA GLY A 74 -14.18 -2.53 18.20
C GLY A 74 -13.62 -1.10 18.04
N SER A 75 -12.91 -0.79 16.95
CA SER A 75 -12.57 0.59 16.57
C SER A 75 -12.46 0.75 15.05
N THR A 76 -13.08 1.80 14.53
CA THR A 76 -12.95 2.27 13.15
C THR A 76 -11.82 3.30 13.01
N ASP A 77 -10.93 3.47 14.00
CA ASP A 77 -9.89 4.50 14.00
C ASP A 77 -8.47 3.90 13.86
N PHE A 78 -7.74 4.33 12.82
CA PHE A 78 -6.38 3.84 12.57
C PHE A 78 -5.38 4.18 13.69
N ASN A 79 -5.68 5.13 14.56
CA ASN A 79 -4.82 5.49 15.68
C ASN A 79 -4.81 4.43 16.80
N ASP A 80 -5.85 3.59 16.87
CA ASP A 80 -6.04 2.64 17.96
C ASP A 80 -5.20 1.35 17.78
N TYR A 81 -4.68 1.12 16.56
CA TYR A 81 -3.87 -0.07 16.29
C TYR A 81 -2.47 0.02 16.91
N VAL A 82 -2.06 -1.11 17.51
CA VAL A 82 -0.85 -1.25 18.35
C VAL A 82 0.19 -2.16 17.70
N ALA A 83 1.32 -2.37 18.41
CA ALA A 83 2.49 -3.08 17.93
C ALA A 83 2.18 -4.51 17.42
N GLY A 84 2.64 -4.83 16.20
CA GLY A 84 2.54 -6.17 15.65
C GLY A 84 1.20 -6.48 14.99
N GLU A 85 0.26 -5.54 15.01
CA GLU A 85 -1.03 -5.72 14.34
C GLU A 85 -0.89 -5.54 12.83
N ARG A 86 -1.40 -6.54 12.10
CA ARG A 86 -1.67 -6.51 10.67
C ARG A 86 -3.18 -6.56 10.49
N VAL A 87 -3.72 -5.56 9.83
CA VAL A 87 -5.16 -5.31 9.75
C VAL A 87 -5.57 -5.18 8.29
N TYR A 88 -6.68 -5.80 7.95
CA TYR A 88 -7.43 -5.51 6.73
C TYR A 88 -8.63 -4.64 7.08
N SER A 89 -8.79 -3.50 6.41
CA SER A 89 -9.90 -2.56 6.60
C SER A 89 -10.70 -2.44 5.31
N SER A 90 -11.99 -2.71 5.36
CA SER A 90 -12.94 -2.63 4.23
C SER A 90 -13.82 -1.37 4.22
N THR A 91 -13.61 -0.45 5.16
CA THR A 91 -14.35 0.82 5.26
C THR A 91 -13.39 1.99 5.43
N PHE A 92 -13.87 3.21 5.16
CA PHE A 92 -13.14 4.46 5.46
C PHE A 92 -13.00 4.61 6.98
N ALA A 93 -12.00 3.94 7.53
CA ALA A 93 -11.62 4.09 8.91
C ALA A 93 -11.25 5.56 9.18
N LYS A 94 -11.69 6.08 10.32
CA LYS A 94 -11.25 7.37 10.84
C LYS A 94 -9.72 7.38 10.91
N ASN A 95 -9.12 8.52 10.54
CA ASN A 95 -7.67 8.69 10.44
C ASN A 95 -6.96 7.78 9.41
N ALA A 96 -7.68 7.22 8.44
CA ALA A 96 -7.08 6.67 7.23
C ALA A 96 -6.39 7.77 6.38
N PRO A 97 -5.39 7.45 5.54
CA PRO A 97 -4.77 8.41 4.64
C PRO A 97 -5.77 8.99 3.64
N ASN A 98 -5.73 10.31 3.43
CA ASN A 98 -6.55 10.95 2.41
C ASN A 98 -6.23 10.40 1.01
N GLY A 99 -7.27 10.03 0.28
CA GLY A 99 -7.16 9.46 -1.07
C GLY A 99 -6.80 7.97 -1.12
N SER A 100 -6.79 7.26 0.01
CA SER A 100 -6.74 5.80 -0.02
C SER A 100 -8.07 5.20 -0.47
N PRO A 101 -8.07 4.03 -1.14
CA PRO A 101 -9.31 3.31 -1.43
C PRO A 101 -9.97 2.80 -0.14
N SER A 102 -11.21 2.33 -0.25
CA SER A 102 -11.98 1.76 0.88
C SER A 102 -11.36 0.48 1.46
N TYR A 103 -10.58 -0.25 0.65
CA TYR A 103 -9.97 -1.53 1.01
C TYR A 103 -8.45 -1.40 1.14
N VAL A 104 -7.92 -1.51 2.35
CA VAL A 104 -6.49 -1.35 2.63
C VAL A 104 -5.96 -2.36 3.64
N PHE A 105 -4.68 -2.69 3.49
CA PHE A 105 -3.88 -3.32 4.54
C PHE A 105 -3.14 -2.26 5.35
N LEU A 106 -3.24 -2.36 6.67
CA LEU A 106 -2.49 -1.58 7.62
C LEU A 106 -1.51 -2.48 8.37
N GLN A 107 -0.26 -2.07 8.43
CA GLN A 107 0.74 -2.67 9.30
C GLN A 107 1.22 -1.66 10.33
N THR A 108 1.17 -2.04 11.62
CA THR A 108 1.70 -1.22 12.71
C THR A 108 2.94 -1.85 13.32
N ILE A 109 4.06 -1.14 13.25
CA ILE A 109 5.31 -1.50 13.92
C ILE A 109 5.49 -0.54 15.07
N SER A 110 5.74 -1.03 16.28
CA SER A 110 6.06 -0.16 17.42
C SER A 110 7.38 -0.54 18.06
N THR A 111 8.09 0.48 18.53
CA THR A 111 9.26 0.31 19.38
C THR A 111 9.06 1.10 20.67
N ARG A 112 9.62 0.59 21.76
CA ARG A 112 9.63 1.29 23.04
C ARG A 112 11.08 1.63 23.37
N ASN A 113 11.35 2.90 23.66
CA ASN A 113 12.62 3.35 24.20
C ASN A 113 12.34 4.04 25.54
N ALA A 114 12.66 3.36 26.64
CA ALA A 114 12.29 3.76 28.00
C ALA A 114 10.78 4.10 28.10
N ASN A 115 10.45 5.37 28.43
CA ASN A 115 9.09 5.85 28.56
C ASN A 115 8.46 6.31 27.24
N LYS A 116 9.23 6.34 26.15
CA LYS A 116 8.74 6.74 24.84
C LYS A 116 8.29 5.53 24.02
N MET A 117 7.12 5.66 23.42
CA MET A 117 6.63 4.76 22.39
C MET A 117 6.75 5.46 21.04
N ASN A 118 7.32 4.76 20.06
CA ASN A 118 7.31 5.16 18.67
C ASN A 118 6.51 4.13 17.89
N ARG A 119 5.63 4.60 17.00
CA ARG A 119 4.89 3.75 16.07
C ARG A 119 5.18 4.20 14.65
N LEU A 120 5.34 3.23 13.76
CA LEU A 120 5.28 3.39 12.32
C LEU A 120 4.04 2.66 11.85
N GLN A 121 3.23 3.35 11.06
CA GLN A 121 2.15 2.74 10.31
C GLN A 121 2.42 2.82 8.82
N VAL A 122 2.17 1.71 8.13
CA VAL A 122 2.26 1.59 6.68
C VAL A 122 0.89 1.12 6.18
N VAL A 123 0.36 1.82 5.19
CA VAL A 123 -0.91 1.50 4.53
C VAL A 123 -0.66 1.22 3.06
N THR A 124 -1.21 0.12 2.57
CA THR A 124 -1.23 -0.25 1.14
C THR A 124 -2.65 -0.61 0.72
N PRO A 125 -3.05 -0.37 -0.53
CA PRO A 125 -4.27 -0.92 -1.10
C PRO A 125 -4.30 -2.45 -0.91
N ALA A 126 -5.47 -2.98 -0.56
CA ALA A 126 -5.67 -4.42 -0.43
C ALA A 126 -5.97 -5.09 -1.77
N PHE A 127 -6.61 -4.34 -2.67
CA PHE A 127 -6.98 -4.79 -4.01
C PHE A 127 -6.71 -3.67 -5.03
N GLY A 128 -6.65 -4.06 -6.30
CA GLY A 128 -6.46 -3.14 -7.42
C GLY A 128 -4.99 -2.94 -7.81
N SER A 129 -4.80 -2.39 -9.02
CA SER A 129 -3.50 -2.09 -9.64
C SER A 129 -2.83 -0.83 -9.10
N THR A 130 -3.41 -0.18 -8.08
CA THR A 130 -2.91 1.10 -7.59
C THR A 130 -1.70 0.89 -6.68
N ALA A 131 -0.51 1.26 -7.16
CA ALA A 131 0.75 1.14 -6.42
C ALA A 131 0.96 2.23 -5.35
N ASN A 132 -0.14 2.74 -4.78
CA ASN A 132 -0.06 3.77 -3.76
C ASN A 132 0.34 3.17 -2.42
N MET A 133 1.14 3.90 -1.65
CA MET A 133 1.53 3.53 -0.30
C MET A 133 1.58 4.79 0.56
N TRP A 134 1.18 4.67 1.81
CA TRP A 134 1.28 5.75 2.78
C TRP A 134 1.98 5.29 4.04
N LEU A 135 2.74 6.20 4.63
CA LEU A 135 3.38 5.99 5.91
C LEU A 135 3.09 7.16 6.84
N ARG A 136 3.04 6.88 8.14
CA ARG A 136 3.05 7.90 9.18
C ARG A 136 3.74 7.38 10.41
N VAL A 137 4.16 8.30 11.26
CA VAL A 137 4.77 7.96 12.54
C VAL A 137 3.97 8.56 13.68
N ALA A 138 3.99 7.89 14.82
CA ALA A 138 3.55 8.45 16.08
C ALA A 138 4.69 8.40 17.08
N THR A 139 4.86 9.46 17.85
CA THR A 139 5.85 9.51 18.94
C THR A 139 5.20 10.11 20.17
N GLY A 140 5.52 9.59 21.35
CA GLY A 140 4.96 10.10 22.60
C GLY A 140 5.25 9.20 23.80
N ASN A 141 4.64 9.53 24.93
CA ASN A 141 4.69 8.72 26.15
C ASN A 141 3.45 7.82 26.21
N ALA A 142 2.53 8.06 27.16
CA ALA A 142 1.23 7.38 27.21
C ALA A 142 0.32 7.82 26.03
N ASP A 143 0.35 9.11 25.70
CA ASP A 143 -0.39 9.68 24.57
C ASP A 143 0.55 9.87 23.37
N LEU A 144 0.20 9.23 22.26
CA LEU A 144 0.96 9.33 21.01
C LEU A 144 0.47 10.51 20.18
N SER A 145 1.41 11.33 19.71
CA SER A 145 1.14 12.36 18.71
C SER A 145 1.44 11.80 17.32
N TRP A 146 0.43 11.73 16.47
CA TRP A 146 0.55 11.23 15.09
C TRP A 146 0.97 12.34 14.14
N SER A 147 1.90 12.02 13.23
CA SER A 147 2.16 12.84 12.05
C SER A 147 0.99 12.75 11.08
N ALA A 148 0.92 13.71 10.16
CA ALA A 148 0.13 13.54 8.95
C ALA A 148 0.63 12.30 8.17
N TRP A 149 -0.26 11.73 7.36
CA TRP A 149 0.12 10.69 6.40
C TRP A 149 0.99 11.27 5.30
N ALA A 150 2.11 10.62 5.03
CA ALA A 150 2.96 10.88 3.88
C ALA A 150 2.70 9.81 2.82
N LYS A 151 2.34 10.24 1.61
CA LYS A 151 2.25 9.36 0.44
C LYS A 151 3.67 9.06 -0.06
N VAL A 152 3.93 7.79 -0.36
CA VAL A 152 5.19 7.34 -0.96
C VAL A 152 5.08 7.44 -2.47
N TYR A 153 6.04 8.16 -3.06
CA TYR A 153 6.20 8.25 -4.51
C TYR A 153 7.13 7.14 -5.00
N THR A 154 6.62 6.32 -5.91
CA THR A 154 7.31 5.20 -6.55
C THR A 154 7.34 5.42 -8.05
N ASP A 155 8.09 4.58 -8.76
CA ASP A 155 8.08 4.57 -10.21
C ASP A 155 6.72 4.20 -10.81
N GLN A 156 5.76 3.69 -10.02
CA GLN A 156 4.41 3.33 -10.43
C GLN A 156 3.39 4.47 -10.31
N ASN A 157 3.65 5.48 -9.48
CA ASN A 157 2.76 6.65 -9.28
C ASN A 157 3.48 7.99 -9.51
N THR A 158 4.62 7.94 -10.20
CA THR A 158 5.33 9.10 -10.74
C THR A 158 5.77 8.85 -12.18
N THR A 159 5.92 9.94 -12.94
CA THR A 159 6.52 9.93 -14.27
C THR A 159 7.78 10.79 -14.28
N LYS A 160 8.81 10.36 -15.02
CA LYS A 160 10.00 11.17 -15.27
C LYS A 160 9.73 12.15 -16.41
N GLU A 161 9.95 13.44 -16.17
CA GLU A 161 9.91 14.44 -17.24
C GLU A 161 11.07 14.20 -18.23
N ALA A 162 10.75 14.12 -19.52
CA ALA A 162 11.71 13.78 -20.57
C ALA A 162 12.92 14.73 -20.65
N GLY A 163 12.73 16.03 -20.37
CA GLY A 163 13.80 17.04 -20.51
C GLY A 163 14.68 17.24 -19.28
N THR A 164 14.18 17.00 -18.07
CA THR A 164 14.88 17.29 -16.81
C THR A 164 15.18 16.05 -15.97
N GLY A 165 14.48 14.95 -16.21
CA GLY A 165 14.53 13.76 -15.38
C GLY A 165 13.83 13.90 -14.03
N TYR A 166 13.17 15.03 -13.75
CA TYR A 166 12.43 15.23 -12.50
C TYR A 166 11.22 14.30 -12.41
N LEU A 167 11.00 13.76 -11.21
CA LEU A 167 9.78 13.00 -10.90
C LEU A 167 8.63 13.98 -10.68
N VAL A 168 7.53 13.72 -11.39
CA VAL A 168 6.26 14.41 -11.18
C VAL A 168 5.16 13.39 -10.89
N ALA A 169 4.12 13.79 -10.17
CA ALA A 169 2.97 12.93 -9.92
C ALA A 169 2.43 12.36 -11.24
N SER A 170 2.17 11.06 -11.25
CA SER A 170 1.46 10.38 -12.33
C SER A 170 0.05 10.02 -11.91
N SER A 171 -0.84 10.18 -12.87
CA SER A 171 -2.18 9.61 -13.00
C SER A 171 -2.36 9.43 -14.51
N PRO A 172 -3.23 8.54 -15.03
CA PRO A 172 -3.13 8.01 -16.38
C PRO A 172 -2.49 8.99 -17.38
N VAL A 173 -1.25 8.71 -17.78
CA VAL A 173 -0.46 9.62 -18.63
C VAL A 173 -0.45 9.08 -20.06
N LEU A 174 -0.70 9.96 -21.02
CA LEU A 174 -0.55 9.70 -22.43
C LEU A 174 0.61 10.52 -22.98
N LYS A 175 1.55 9.85 -23.63
CA LYS A 175 2.57 10.49 -24.45
C LYS A 175 2.12 10.47 -25.90
N VAL A 176 1.98 11.64 -26.51
CA VAL A 176 1.63 11.79 -27.92
C VAL A 176 2.88 12.20 -28.70
N GLN A 177 3.18 11.50 -29.78
CA GLN A 177 4.29 11.77 -30.70
C GLN A 177 3.76 12.11 -32.10
N HIS A 178 4.65 12.31 -33.07
CA HIS A 178 4.28 12.65 -34.44
C HIS A 178 3.29 11.65 -35.06
N ASP A 179 3.65 10.36 -35.05
CA ASP A 179 2.91 9.26 -35.70
C ASP A 179 2.44 8.17 -34.72
N SER A 180 2.70 8.33 -33.44
CA SER A 180 2.43 7.31 -32.42
C SER A 180 1.98 7.92 -31.11
N PHE A 181 1.53 7.06 -30.21
CA PHE A 181 1.32 7.40 -28.82
C PHE A 181 1.72 6.24 -27.92
N GLU A 182 2.05 6.54 -26.68
CA GLU A 182 2.41 5.58 -25.64
C GLU A 182 1.52 5.82 -24.42
N LYS A 183 0.82 4.77 -23.98
CA LYS A 183 0.06 4.75 -22.73
C LYS A 183 1.03 4.44 -21.59
N VAL A 184 0.99 5.22 -20.53
CA VAL A 184 1.93 5.13 -19.41
C VAL A 184 1.15 4.80 -18.14
N HIS A 185 1.57 3.72 -17.45
CA HIS A 185 1.01 3.26 -16.17
C HIS A 185 -0.50 2.98 -16.21
N GLU A 186 -1.30 3.71 -15.42
CA GLU A 186 -2.73 3.51 -15.32
C GLU A 186 -3.47 3.78 -16.64
N ALA A 187 -2.85 4.52 -17.57
CA ALA A 187 -3.40 4.71 -18.91
C ALA A 187 -3.47 3.42 -19.72
N GLU A 188 -2.69 2.38 -19.41
CA GLU A 188 -2.78 1.09 -20.09
C GLU A 188 -4.16 0.45 -19.95
N GLN A 189 -4.86 0.73 -18.83
CA GLN A 189 -6.20 0.23 -18.50
C GLN A 189 -7.32 0.99 -19.25
N LEU A 190 -6.98 2.08 -19.94
CA LEU A 190 -7.92 2.86 -20.73
C LEU A 190 -7.84 2.49 -22.22
N ASP A 191 -9.00 2.49 -22.87
CA ASP A 191 -9.12 2.26 -24.31
C ASP A 191 -8.89 3.57 -25.09
N ILE A 192 -7.69 4.12 -24.91
CA ILE A 192 -7.32 5.41 -25.50
C ILE A 192 -7.05 5.25 -26.99
N GLU A 193 -7.68 6.11 -27.78
CA GLU A 193 -7.41 6.27 -29.20
C GLU A 193 -6.96 7.71 -29.49
N VAL A 194 -5.95 7.86 -30.35
CA VAL A 194 -5.45 9.17 -30.81
C VAL A 194 -5.58 9.24 -32.33
N LYS A 195 -6.29 10.25 -32.82
CA LYS A 195 -6.47 10.51 -34.25
C LYS A 195 -5.85 11.85 -34.63
N ASN A 196 -4.92 11.86 -35.59
CA ASN A 196 -4.51 13.08 -36.27
C ASN A 196 -5.60 13.46 -37.27
N ILE A 197 -6.31 14.57 -37.00
CA ILE A 197 -7.42 15.03 -37.84
C ILE A 197 -6.91 15.89 -38.98
N LYS A 198 -5.90 16.71 -38.70
CA LYS A 198 -5.18 17.59 -39.62
C LYS A 198 -3.92 18.09 -38.93
N THR A 199 -3.02 18.70 -39.71
CA THR A 199 -1.78 19.30 -39.20
C THR A 199 -2.01 20.06 -37.90
N GLY A 200 -1.30 19.63 -36.86
CA GLY A 200 -1.32 20.21 -35.53
C GLY A 200 -2.63 20.07 -34.76
N VAL A 201 -3.52 19.15 -35.13
CA VAL A 201 -4.78 18.87 -34.41
C VAL A 201 -4.98 17.37 -34.22
N TYR A 202 -4.99 16.97 -32.95
CA TYR A 202 -5.16 15.59 -32.51
C TYR A 202 -6.42 15.47 -31.67
N GLU A 203 -7.26 14.48 -31.97
CA GLU A 203 -8.41 14.10 -31.15
C GLU A 203 -8.08 12.85 -30.35
N ILE A 204 -8.40 12.90 -29.06
CA ILE A 204 -8.05 11.86 -28.10
C ILE A 204 -9.35 11.46 -27.39
N THR A 205 -9.68 10.17 -27.47
CA THR A 205 -10.90 9.58 -26.90
C THR A 205 -10.55 8.43 -25.95
N GLY A 206 -11.54 7.96 -25.18
CA GLY A 206 -11.34 6.86 -24.23
C GLY A 206 -10.52 7.26 -22.99
N THR A 207 -10.55 8.54 -22.61
CA THR A 207 -9.83 9.08 -21.46
C THR A 207 -10.77 9.28 -20.26
N THR A 208 -10.20 9.50 -19.07
CA THR A 208 -10.92 9.91 -17.85
C THR A 208 -11.10 11.44 -17.74
N GLY A 209 -10.85 12.16 -18.84
CA GLY A 209 -10.82 13.63 -18.87
C GLY A 209 -9.48 14.21 -18.40
N LEU A 210 -9.18 15.44 -18.80
CA LEU A 210 -7.95 16.15 -18.43
C LEU A 210 -7.90 16.38 -16.93
N ARG A 211 -6.70 16.27 -16.38
CA ARG A 211 -6.46 16.61 -14.98
C ARG A 211 -6.69 18.11 -14.75
N GLU A 212 -7.51 18.48 -13.78
CA GLU A 212 -7.76 19.89 -13.45
C GLU A 212 -7.13 20.33 -12.13
N ASN A 213 -7.04 19.41 -11.15
CA ASN A 213 -6.74 19.76 -9.76
C ASN A 213 -5.58 18.92 -9.20
N ASP A 214 -4.33 19.41 -9.34
CA ASP A 214 -3.11 18.96 -8.62
C ASP A 214 -1.77 19.03 -9.42
N GLY A 215 -1.52 20.11 -10.17
CA GLY A 215 -0.18 20.40 -10.67
C GLY A 215 -0.09 20.53 -12.18
N TRP A 216 -0.21 19.44 -12.95
CA TRP A 216 -0.02 19.49 -14.41
C TRP A 216 -1.00 18.59 -15.17
N ASN A 217 -1.37 19.03 -16.37
CA ASN A 217 -2.25 18.30 -17.28
C ASN A 217 -1.70 18.22 -18.72
N LEU A 218 -0.85 19.18 -19.10
CA LEU A 218 -0.16 19.24 -20.39
C LEU A 218 1.29 19.64 -20.16
N LYS A 219 2.22 18.86 -20.72
CA LYS A 219 3.63 19.25 -20.86
C LYS A 219 3.99 19.30 -22.34
N PRO A 220 4.41 20.47 -22.86
CA PRO A 220 4.84 20.59 -24.24
C PRO A 220 6.20 19.91 -24.44
N PRO A 221 6.53 19.53 -25.69
CA PRO A 221 7.82 18.95 -26.01
C PRO A 221 8.94 19.96 -25.78
N LYS A 222 10.03 19.51 -25.17
CA LYS A 222 11.23 20.31 -24.92
C LYS A 222 12.47 19.63 -25.49
N ASP A 223 13.43 20.43 -25.92
CA ASP A 223 14.77 19.94 -26.23
C ASP A 223 15.60 19.70 -24.96
N VAL A 224 16.84 19.22 -25.15
CA VAL A 224 17.81 18.97 -24.08
C VAL A 224 18.21 20.23 -23.29
N ASN A 225 17.97 21.42 -23.85
CA ASN A 225 18.25 22.71 -23.21
C ASN A 225 17.01 23.27 -22.49
N GLY A 226 15.88 22.56 -22.52
CA GLY A 226 14.61 22.98 -21.94
C GLY A 226 13.79 23.92 -22.81
N ASN A 227 14.19 24.19 -24.06
CA ASN A 227 13.42 25.04 -24.96
C ASN A 227 12.18 24.30 -25.45
N VAL A 228 11.02 24.93 -25.33
CA VAL A 228 9.77 24.41 -25.89
C VAL A 228 9.88 24.36 -27.42
N LEU A 229 9.61 23.20 -28.02
CA LEU A 229 9.74 22.96 -29.45
C LEU A 229 8.54 23.49 -30.23
N CYS A 230 7.32 23.32 -29.70
CA CYS A 230 6.08 23.87 -30.23
C CYS A 230 5.12 24.26 -29.10
N ILE A 231 4.24 25.22 -29.35
CA ILE A 231 3.21 25.58 -28.36
C ILE A 231 2.07 24.58 -28.45
N CYS A 232 1.61 24.08 -27.31
CA CYS A 232 0.57 23.08 -27.22
C CYS A 232 -0.60 23.63 -26.39
N GLU A 233 -1.81 23.34 -26.82
CA GLU A 233 -3.05 23.64 -26.09
C GLU A 233 -3.92 22.39 -26.06
N ALA A 234 -4.47 22.04 -24.89
CA ALA A 234 -5.37 20.91 -24.73
C ALA A 234 -6.69 21.40 -24.16
N THR A 235 -7.79 21.01 -24.81
CA THR A 235 -9.15 21.33 -24.36
C THR A 235 -10.01 20.09 -24.38
N GLU A 236 -10.87 19.93 -23.39
CA GLU A 236 -11.83 18.83 -23.33
C GLU A 236 -13.25 19.32 -23.63
N ARG A 237 -13.99 18.53 -24.42
CA ARG A 237 -15.43 18.74 -24.64
C ARG A 237 -16.10 17.38 -24.86
N ASN A 238 -17.15 17.09 -24.08
CA ASN A 238 -17.97 15.88 -24.21
C ASN A 238 -17.14 14.57 -24.22
N GLY A 239 -16.10 14.48 -23.38
CA GLY A 239 -15.22 13.31 -23.30
C GLY A 239 -14.21 13.15 -24.45
N VAL A 240 -14.13 14.14 -25.35
CA VAL A 240 -13.11 14.22 -26.39
C VAL A 240 -12.11 15.32 -26.02
N ILE A 241 -10.84 14.97 -25.97
CA ILE A 241 -9.75 15.93 -25.79
C ILE A 241 -9.21 16.31 -27.15
N THR A 242 -9.18 17.61 -27.43
CA THR A 242 -8.51 18.17 -28.61
C THR A 242 -7.16 18.74 -28.18
N LEU A 243 -6.08 18.12 -28.64
CA LEU A 243 -4.72 18.65 -28.52
C LEU A 243 -4.39 19.40 -29.81
N LYS A 244 -4.00 20.68 -29.67
CA LYS A 244 -3.56 21.51 -30.79
C LYS A 244 -2.11 21.94 -30.60
N THR A 245 -1.36 21.95 -31.68
CA THR A 245 0.05 22.32 -31.69
C THR A 245 0.36 23.38 -32.75
N TYR A 246 1.14 24.38 -32.36
CA TYR A 246 1.40 25.58 -33.16
C TYR A 246 2.89 25.90 -33.18
N LYS A 247 3.32 26.56 -34.26
CA LYS A 247 4.63 27.20 -34.26
C LYS A 247 4.67 28.31 -33.20
N LYS A 248 5.89 28.65 -32.80
CA LYS A 248 6.17 29.73 -31.87
C LYS A 248 6.21 31.06 -32.64
N LYS A 249 5.52 32.08 -32.12
CA LYS A 249 5.64 33.46 -32.59
C LYS A 249 6.05 34.35 -31.43
N PHE A 250 6.91 35.31 -31.70
CA PHE A 250 7.23 36.36 -30.73
C PHE A 250 6.15 37.43 -30.78
N ASP A 251 5.50 37.66 -29.65
CA ASP A 251 4.56 38.76 -29.48
C ASP A 251 5.30 39.98 -28.91
N PHE A 252 5.33 41.05 -29.69
CA PHE A 252 6.00 42.29 -29.32
C PHE A 252 5.26 43.08 -28.24
N GLU A 253 3.95 42.88 -28.09
CA GLU A 253 3.15 43.59 -27.10
C GLU A 253 3.40 43.03 -25.69
N THR A 254 3.32 41.71 -25.54
CA THR A 254 3.58 41.05 -24.26
C THR A 254 5.06 40.70 -24.03
N VAL A 255 5.91 40.91 -25.05
CA VAL A 255 7.34 40.52 -25.04
C VAL A 255 7.50 39.05 -24.65
N SER A 256 6.69 38.19 -25.27
CA SER A 256 6.59 36.77 -24.93
C SER A 256 6.52 35.88 -26.16
N ILE A 257 6.77 34.58 -25.97
CA ILE A 257 6.58 33.58 -27.03
C ILE A 257 5.16 33.02 -26.89
N VAL A 258 4.35 33.22 -27.92
CA VAL A 258 2.95 32.78 -27.99
C VAL A 258 2.73 31.78 -29.13
N ALA A 259 1.56 31.15 -29.15
CA ALA A 259 1.12 30.32 -30.25
C ALA A 259 0.92 31.16 -31.51
N ASP A 260 1.47 30.72 -32.64
CA ASP A 260 1.08 31.21 -33.95
C ASP A 260 -0.17 30.47 -34.44
N TYR A 261 -1.36 30.99 -34.09
CA TYR A 261 -2.64 30.35 -34.44
C TYR A 261 -2.87 30.21 -35.95
N GLU A 262 -2.13 30.95 -36.78
CA GLU A 262 -2.17 30.87 -38.25
C GLU A 262 -1.23 29.80 -38.81
N GLN A 263 -0.28 29.32 -38.00
CA GLN A 263 0.70 28.29 -38.39
C GLN A 263 0.60 27.06 -37.47
N PRO A 264 -0.46 26.24 -37.62
CA PRO A 264 -0.49 24.92 -36.98
C PRO A 264 0.69 24.08 -37.48
N THR A 265 1.25 23.26 -36.59
CA THR A 265 2.36 22.36 -36.90
C THR A 265 2.17 21.07 -36.15
N ASP A 266 2.46 19.93 -36.77
CA ASP A 266 2.48 18.66 -36.05
C ASP A 266 3.59 18.65 -34.99
N ILE A 267 3.48 17.72 -34.03
CA ILE A 267 4.50 17.45 -33.02
C ILE A 267 5.80 17.10 -33.75
N PRO A 268 6.94 17.79 -33.49
CA PRO A 268 8.20 17.50 -34.17
C PRO A 268 8.64 16.04 -34.03
N GLU A 269 9.31 15.49 -35.05
CA GLU A 269 9.86 14.13 -34.99
C GLU A 269 10.81 13.96 -33.79
N GLY A 270 10.68 12.83 -33.10
CA GLY A 270 11.44 12.53 -31.88
C GLY A 270 11.01 13.32 -30.64
N ALA A 271 10.02 14.20 -30.75
CA ALA A 271 9.47 14.96 -29.63
C ALA A 271 8.20 14.31 -29.05
N VAL A 272 7.91 14.63 -27.79
CA VAL A 272 6.78 14.06 -27.05
C VAL A 272 6.00 15.15 -26.33
N VAL A 273 4.69 15.19 -26.56
CA VAL A 273 3.73 15.93 -25.72
C VAL A 273 3.23 14.96 -24.66
N MET A 274 3.18 15.36 -23.39
CA MET A 274 2.55 14.56 -22.34
C MET A 274 1.23 15.18 -21.90
N LEU A 275 0.19 14.35 -21.82
CA LEU A 275 -1.11 14.67 -21.26
C LEU A 275 -1.35 13.81 -20.03
N ARG A 276 -1.91 14.40 -18.97
CA ARG A 276 -2.27 13.72 -17.73
C ARG A 276 -3.77 13.79 -17.51
N PHE A 277 -4.37 12.64 -17.21
CA PHE A 277 -5.81 12.51 -17.02
C PHE A 277 -6.20 12.34 -15.55
N ASN A 278 -7.50 12.39 -15.28
CA ASN A 278 -8.03 12.08 -13.94
C ASN A 278 -7.74 10.64 -13.54
N ASP A 279 -7.74 10.38 -12.23
CA ASP A 279 -7.53 9.03 -11.71
C ASP A 279 -8.60 8.07 -12.27
N LEU A 280 -8.26 6.79 -12.40
CA LEU A 280 -9.23 5.78 -12.82
C LEU A 280 -10.44 5.77 -11.88
N PRO A 281 -11.67 5.58 -12.39
CA PRO A 281 -12.82 5.34 -11.54
C PRO A 281 -12.51 4.18 -10.59
N GLN A 282 -12.75 4.37 -9.29
CA GLN A 282 -12.59 3.28 -8.35
C GLN A 282 -13.66 2.22 -8.66
N GLU A 283 -13.24 1.01 -9.08
CA GLU A 283 -14.16 -0.13 -9.12
C GLU A 283 -14.71 -0.33 -7.71
N GLN A 284 -16.03 -0.14 -7.55
CA GLN A 284 -16.71 -0.67 -6.38
C GLN A 284 -16.67 -2.18 -6.52
N LEU A 285 -15.71 -2.82 -5.85
CA LEU A 285 -15.73 -4.26 -5.67
C LEU A 285 -17.02 -4.61 -4.92
N ASP A 286 -17.96 -5.25 -5.62
CA ASP A 286 -19.14 -5.83 -5.01
C ASP A 286 -18.68 -6.78 -3.91
N GLU A 287 -19.27 -6.64 -2.72
CA GLU A 287 -18.97 -7.53 -1.60
C GLU A 287 -19.18 -8.99 -2.06
N PRO A 288 -18.23 -9.91 -1.81
CA PRO A 288 -18.42 -11.30 -2.14
C PRO A 288 -19.70 -11.79 -1.44
N THR A 289 -20.65 -12.25 -2.22
CA THR A 289 -21.90 -12.82 -1.70
C THR A 289 -21.52 -14.08 -0.92
N ILE A 290 -21.69 -14.03 0.41
CA ILE A 290 -21.46 -15.16 1.33
C ILE A 290 -22.60 -16.17 1.20
#